data_AF-J1LR15-F1
#
_entry.id   AF-J1LR15-F1
#
_cell.length_a   1.000
_cell.length_b   1.000
_cell.length_c   1.000
_cell.angle_alpha   90.00
_cell.angle_beta   90.00
_cell.angle_gamma   90.00
#
_symmetry.space_group_name_H-M   'P 1'
#
loop_
_entity.id
_entity.type
_entity.pdbx_description
1 polymer ?
#
loop_
_entity_poly.entity_id
_entity_poly.type
_entity_poly.pdbx_seq_one_letter_code
_entity_poly.pdbx_strand_id
1 'polypeptide(L)'
;MDSPWPKTTEDGYALRDRFGWKPDYREPALFTSDVRPHESSSYFTARDGKIKSLKIPVTDIAPEEARGDSLKDALVIYRHFCDILKSRYGKPKQRRNKGGYYRSTYVTSRGVGISIGGNRSLVDCYIKSPEEMFIESEYARLVAKGYISEDE
;
A
#
# COMPACT_ATOMS: atom_id res chain seq x y z
N MET A 1 6.91 -8.56 17.66
CA MET A 1 7.05 -9.52 16.54
C MET A 1 6.01 -9.16 15.47
N ASP A 2 6.31 -9.30 14.18
CA ASP A 2 5.34 -9.02 13.12
C ASP A 2 4.22 -10.07 13.10
N SER A 3 3.00 -9.65 12.75
CA SER A 3 1.82 -10.51 12.72
C SER A 3 1.99 -11.67 11.71
N PRO A 4 1.48 -12.88 12.00
CA PRO A 4 1.60 -14.02 11.09
C PRO A 4 0.81 -13.80 9.79
N TRP A 5 1.27 -14.48 8.74
CA TRP A 5 0.66 -14.56 7.41
C TRP A 5 0.49 -16.04 7.02
N PRO A 6 -0.49 -16.40 6.18
CA PRO A 6 -1.41 -15.51 5.44
C PRO A 6 -2.48 -14.87 6.34
N LYS A 7 -2.99 -13.69 5.93
CA LYS A 7 -4.16 -13.05 6.53
C LYS A 7 -5.42 -13.50 5.81
N THR A 8 -6.49 -13.76 6.55
CA THR A 8 -7.78 -14.14 5.95
C THR A 8 -8.62 -12.92 5.59
N THR A 9 -9.71 -13.13 4.85
CA THR A 9 -10.73 -12.11 4.62
C THR A 9 -11.32 -11.58 5.92
N GLU A 10 -11.52 -12.45 6.91
CA GLU A 10 -12.05 -12.09 8.24
C GLU A 10 -11.06 -11.22 9.01
N ASP A 11 -9.74 -11.46 8.90
CA ASP A 11 -8.73 -10.55 9.45
C ASP A 11 -8.87 -9.12 8.87
N GLY A 12 -9.16 -9.02 7.56
CA GLY A 12 -9.39 -7.75 6.88
C GLY A 12 -10.63 -7.02 7.37
N TYR A 13 -11.74 -7.76 7.54
CA TYR A 13 -12.97 -7.19 8.09
C TYR A 13 -12.81 -6.81 9.57
N ALA A 14 -12.15 -7.62 10.37
CA ALA A 14 -11.85 -7.30 11.76
C ALA A 14 -10.94 -6.07 11.89
N LEU A 15 -10.02 -5.86 10.96
CA LEU A 15 -9.23 -4.63 10.87
C LEU A 15 -10.14 -3.43 10.62
N ARG A 16 -10.97 -3.48 9.56
CA ARG A 16 -11.94 -2.44 9.22
C ARG A 16 -12.80 -2.06 10.41
N ASP A 17 -13.40 -3.05 11.08
CA ASP A 17 -14.32 -2.85 12.19
C ASP A 17 -13.61 -2.24 13.40
N ARG A 18 -12.36 -2.64 13.66
CA ARG A 18 -11.54 -2.07 14.75
C ARG A 18 -11.28 -0.58 14.55
N PHE A 19 -11.10 -0.12 13.33
CA PHE A 19 -10.92 1.29 13.01
C PHE A 19 -12.26 2.04 12.85
N GLY A 20 -13.41 1.37 13.02
CA GLY A 20 -14.72 1.98 12.80
C GLY A 20 -14.98 2.37 11.35
N TRP A 21 -14.24 1.79 10.40
CA TRP A 21 -14.42 2.06 8.97
C TRP A 21 -15.69 1.39 8.47
N LYS A 22 -16.42 2.08 7.59
CA LYS A 22 -17.68 1.61 7.04
C LYS A 22 -17.44 0.86 5.74
N PRO A 23 -18.00 -0.35 5.56
CA PRO A 23 -17.91 -1.06 4.29
C PRO A 23 -18.72 -0.36 3.20
N ASP A 24 -18.26 -0.52 1.97
CA ASP A 24 -19.07 -0.24 0.80
C ASP A 24 -20.18 -1.30 0.69
N TYR A 25 -21.40 -0.87 0.34
CA TYR A 25 -22.53 -1.78 0.25
C TYR A 25 -22.42 -2.76 -0.93
N ARG A 26 -21.63 -2.42 -1.97
CA ARG A 26 -21.44 -3.26 -3.16
C ARG A 26 -20.31 -4.28 -2.95
N GLU A 27 -19.28 -3.89 -2.21
CA GLU A 27 -18.07 -4.68 -2.04
C GLU A 27 -17.54 -4.53 -0.61
N PRO A 28 -17.76 -5.52 0.27
CA PRO A 28 -17.35 -5.43 1.68
C PRO A 28 -15.84 -5.30 1.91
N ALA A 29 -15.03 -5.68 0.91
CA ALA A 29 -13.58 -5.55 0.90
C ALA A 29 -13.10 -4.12 0.55
N LEU A 30 -14.03 -3.23 0.19
CA LEU A 30 -13.86 -1.80 0.01
C LEU A 30 -14.51 -1.07 1.19
N PHE A 31 -13.84 -0.06 1.75
CA PHE A 31 -14.31 0.64 2.95
C PHE A 31 -13.74 2.05 3.05
N THR A 32 -14.30 2.84 3.97
CA THR A 32 -13.83 4.20 4.29
C THR A 32 -12.46 4.18 4.98
N SER A 33 -11.93 5.36 5.31
CA SER A 33 -10.74 5.52 6.14
C SER A 33 -10.87 6.73 7.05
N ASP A 34 -9.95 6.90 7.99
CA ASP A 34 -9.94 8.06 8.90
C ASP A 34 -9.82 9.38 8.14
N VAL A 35 -9.09 9.38 7.02
CA VAL A 35 -8.89 10.56 6.18
C VAL A 35 -10.01 10.77 5.17
N ARG A 36 -10.84 9.74 4.90
CA ARG A 36 -12.01 9.79 4.00
C ARG A 36 -13.18 9.02 4.61
N PRO A 37 -13.87 9.61 5.62
CA PRO A 37 -14.89 8.91 6.40
C PRO A 37 -16.24 8.76 5.68
N HIS A 38 -16.44 9.48 4.58
CA HIS A 38 -17.71 9.52 3.85
C HIS A 38 -17.69 8.76 2.53
N GLU A 39 -16.55 8.21 2.15
CA GLU A 39 -16.37 7.54 0.86
C GLU A 39 -15.34 6.43 0.90
N SER A 40 -15.58 5.42 0.08
CA SER A 40 -14.71 4.28 -0.13
C SER A 40 -13.31 4.73 -0.58
N SER A 41 -12.29 4.32 0.17
CA SER A 41 -10.94 4.82 0.00
C SER A 41 -9.85 3.81 0.34
N SER A 42 -10.18 2.80 1.15
CA SER A 42 -9.31 1.68 1.50
C SER A 42 -9.90 0.38 0.99
N TYR A 43 -9.06 -0.56 0.61
CA TYR A 43 -9.52 -1.89 0.21
C TYR A 43 -8.43 -2.93 0.38
N PHE A 44 -8.84 -4.19 0.49
CA PHE A 44 -7.93 -5.31 0.31
C PHE A 44 -8.35 -6.18 -0.88
N THR A 45 -7.39 -6.87 -1.48
CA THR A 45 -7.66 -7.95 -2.44
C THR A 45 -7.44 -9.29 -1.78
N ALA A 46 -8.23 -10.28 -2.14
CA ALA A 46 -8.10 -11.64 -1.64
C ALA A 46 -8.25 -12.67 -2.75
N ARG A 47 -7.60 -13.83 -2.58
CA ARG A 47 -7.79 -15.02 -3.39
C ARG A 47 -7.80 -16.22 -2.46
N ASP A 48 -8.76 -17.12 -2.65
CA ASP A 48 -8.96 -18.32 -1.81
C ASP A 48 -9.08 -17.97 -0.32
N GLY A 49 -9.84 -16.90 0.00
CA GLY A 49 -10.05 -16.41 1.37
C GLY A 49 -8.81 -15.77 2.01
N LYS A 50 -7.72 -15.57 1.27
CA LYS A 50 -6.45 -15.01 1.78
C LYS A 50 -6.15 -13.66 1.16
N ILE A 51 -5.86 -12.67 2.00
CA ILE A 51 -5.47 -11.32 1.57
C ILE A 51 -4.15 -11.38 0.81
N LYS A 52 -4.14 -10.77 -0.38
CA LYS A 52 -2.94 -10.58 -1.22
C LYS A 52 -2.40 -9.17 -1.07
N SER A 53 -3.28 -8.18 -0.96
CA SER A 53 -2.87 -6.81 -0.74
C SER A 53 -3.87 -6.00 0.06
N LEU A 54 -3.41 -4.91 0.67
CA LEU A 54 -4.22 -3.91 1.37
C LEU A 54 -3.71 -2.52 0.99
N LYS A 55 -4.61 -1.64 0.55
CA LYS A 55 -4.35 -0.24 0.23
C LYS A 55 -5.11 0.65 1.19
N ILE A 56 -4.42 1.62 1.77
CA ILE A 56 -5.00 2.60 2.70
C ILE A 56 -4.40 3.98 2.39
N PRO A 57 -5.21 5.03 2.25
CA PRO A 57 -4.71 6.39 2.15
C PRO A 57 -4.13 6.84 3.50
N VAL A 58 -3.03 7.57 3.45
CA VAL A 58 -2.39 8.19 4.61
C VAL A 58 -2.83 9.65 4.75
N THR A 59 -3.18 10.29 3.63
CA THR A 59 -3.77 11.63 3.58
C THR A 59 -5.06 11.59 2.79
N ASP A 60 -5.89 12.61 2.96
CA ASP A 60 -6.97 12.87 2.01
C ASP A 60 -6.41 13.25 0.62
N ILE A 61 -7.28 13.35 -0.37
CA ILE A 61 -6.97 13.73 -1.74
C ILE A 61 -7.03 15.26 -1.86
N ALA A 62 -5.91 15.87 -2.21
CA ALA A 62 -5.85 17.29 -2.52
C ALA A 62 -6.80 17.63 -3.71
N PRO A 63 -7.69 18.64 -3.55
CA PRO A 63 -8.46 19.22 -4.63
C PRO A 63 -7.55 19.65 -5.77
N GLU A 64 -8.03 19.60 -7.02
CA GLU A 64 -7.19 19.83 -8.19
C GLU A 64 -6.50 21.20 -8.17
N GLU A 65 -7.21 22.21 -7.69
CA GLU A 65 -6.76 23.60 -7.55
C GLU A 65 -5.61 23.72 -6.53
N ALA A 66 -5.60 22.84 -5.51
CA ALA A 66 -4.60 22.83 -4.45
C ALA A 66 -3.41 21.90 -4.72
N ARG A 67 -3.44 21.10 -5.80
CA ARG A 67 -2.38 20.13 -6.13
C ARG A 67 -1.02 20.78 -6.41
N GLY A 68 -1.00 22.06 -6.80
CA GLY A 68 0.25 22.80 -6.97
C GLY A 68 1.03 22.94 -5.65
N ASP A 69 0.31 23.20 -4.56
CA ASP A 69 0.87 23.54 -3.25
C ASP A 69 1.02 22.32 -2.32
N SER A 70 0.11 21.35 -2.44
CA SER A 70 0.06 20.14 -1.61
C SER A 70 1.30 19.25 -1.70
N LEU A 71 2.09 19.34 -2.78
CA LEU A 71 3.26 18.49 -2.97
C LEU A 71 4.27 18.64 -1.83
N LYS A 72 4.44 19.85 -1.29
CA LYS A 72 5.38 20.10 -0.18
C LYS A 72 4.94 19.36 1.08
N ASP A 73 3.66 19.45 1.43
CA ASP A 73 3.10 18.81 2.62
C ASP A 73 3.07 17.28 2.47
N ALA A 74 2.67 16.79 1.29
CA ALA A 74 2.67 15.38 0.97
C ALA A 74 4.09 14.77 1.08
N LEU A 75 5.13 15.51 0.70
CA LEU A 75 6.52 15.10 0.87
C LEU A 75 6.95 15.02 2.35
N VAL A 76 6.49 15.95 3.19
CA VAL A 76 6.76 15.91 4.64
C VAL A 76 6.16 14.65 5.25
N ILE A 77 4.89 14.38 4.96
CA ILE A 77 4.17 13.20 5.47
C ILE A 77 4.83 11.91 4.98
N TYR A 78 5.15 11.83 3.68
CA TYR A 78 5.86 10.69 3.12
C TYR A 78 7.22 10.42 3.78
N ARG A 79 8.01 11.47 4.03
CA ARG A 79 9.31 11.35 4.71
C ARG A 79 9.14 10.84 6.14
N HIS A 80 8.15 11.36 6.86
CA HIS A 80 7.84 10.91 8.21
C HIS A 80 7.52 9.40 8.25
N PHE A 81 6.65 8.91 7.35
CA PHE A 81 6.37 7.48 7.24
C PHE A 81 7.60 6.66 6.79
N CYS A 82 8.44 7.20 5.92
CA CYS A 82 9.72 6.56 5.57
C CYS A 82 10.62 6.39 6.79
N ASP A 83 10.70 7.39 7.68
CA ASP A 83 11.53 7.32 8.87
C ASP A 83 11.00 6.28 9.87
N ILE A 84 9.68 6.20 10.06
CA ILE A 84 9.03 5.16 10.88
C ILE A 84 9.37 3.76 10.34
N LEU A 85 9.15 3.54 9.04
CA LEU A 85 9.41 2.23 8.42
C LEU A 85 10.89 1.88 8.42
N LYS A 86 11.77 2.88 8.21
CA LYS A 86 13.22 2.69 8.28
C LYS A 86 13.70 2.32 9.68
N SER A 87 13.14 2.95 10.71
CA SER A 87 13.46 2.61 12.10
C SER A 87 13.09 1.16 12.45
N ARG A 88 12.04 0.61 11.83
CA ARG A 88 11.53 -0.72 12.14
C ARG A 88 12.12 -1.82 11.26
N TYR A 89 12.31 -1.55 9.98
CA TYR A 89 12.66 -2.54 8.96
C TYR A 89 14.00 -2.27 8.26
N GLY A 90 14.71 -1.21 8.62
CA GLY A 90 15.96 -0.82 8.00
C GLY A 90 15.79 -0.10 6.66
N LYS A 91 16.83 -0.10 5.83
CA LYS A 91 16.81 0.62 4.54
C LYS A 91 15.74 0.02 3.61
N PRO A 92 15.02 0.84 2.83
CA PRO A 92 14.04 0.32 1.88
C PRO A 92 14.71 -0.55 0.81
N LYS A 93 14.02 -1.62 0.39
CA LYS A 93 14.42 -2.50 -0.71
C LYS A 93 14.41 -1.77 -2.05
N GLN A 94 13.46 -0.84 -2.23
CA GLN A 94 13.35 -0.06 -3.46
C GLN A 94 12.90 1.37 -3.16
N ARG A 95 13.43 2.32 -3.93
CA ARG A 95 12.94 3.70 -4.02
C ARG A 95 12.64 4.03 -5.47
N ARG A 96 11.52 4.70 -5.72
CA ARG A 96 11.15 5.26 -7.01
C ARG A 96 10.84 6.74 -6.81
N ASN A 97 11.37 7.59 -7.69
CA ASN A 97 11.02 9.00 -7.76
C ASN A 97 11.03 9.43 -9.23
N LYS A 98 9.85 9.61 -9.83
CA LYS A 98 9.72 9.99 -11.25
C LYS A 98 8.44 10.80 -11.45
N GLY A 99 8.54 11.93 -12.16
CA GLY A 99 7.37 12.72 -12.58
C GLY A 99 6.51 13.24 -11.41
N GLY A 100 7.10 13.56 -10.26
CA GLY A 100 6.36 14.00 -9.07
C GLY A 100 5.70 12.87 -8.29
N TYR A 101 5.93 11.61 -8.68
CA TYR A 101 5.55 10.42 -7.94
C TYR A 101 6.76 9.87 -7.17
N TYR A 102 6.58 9.60 -5.88
CA TYR A 102 7.60 8.99 -5.03
C TYR A 102 7.04 7.75 -4.33
N ARG A 103 7.88 6.73 -4.18
CA ARG A 103 7.55 5.50 -3.46
C ARG A 103 8.79 4.90 -2.81
N SER A 104 8.65 4.42 -1.57
CA SER A 104 9.64 3.59 -0.90
C SER A 104 9.00 2.28 -0.46
N THR A 105 9.63 1.16 -0.82
CA THR A 105 9.16 -0.19 -0.47
C THR A 105 10.12 -0.82 0.53
N TYR A 106 9.57 -1.28 1.64
CA TYR A 106 10.24 -2.01 2.72
C TYR A 106 9.76 -3.46 2.71
N VAL A 107 10.58 -4.38 3.20
CA VAL A 107 10.22 -5.79 3.32
C VAL A 107 10.47 -6.21 4.76
N THR A 108 9.44 -6.78 5.39
CA THR A 108 9.56 -7.28 6.77
C THR A 108 10.35 -8.58 6.80
N SER A 109 10.78 -9.02 8.00
CA SER A 109 11.44 -10.33 8.16
C SER A 109 10.55 -11.51 7.76
N ARG A 110 9.22 -11.30 7.68
CA ARG A 110 8.25 -12.30 7.22
C ARG A 110 7.94 -12.21 5.72
N GLY A 111 8.65 -11.38 4.96
CA GLY A 111 8.49 -11.24 3.51
C GLY A 111 7.35 -10.32 3.07
N VAL A 112 6.67 -9.63 3.99
CA VAL A 112 5.58 -8.70 3.68
C VAL A 112 6.16 -7.43 3.05
N GLY A 113 5.61 -7.00 1.92
CA GLY A 113 5.99 -5.75 1.28
C GLY A 113 5.17 -4.58 1.84
N ILE A 114 5.81 -3.50 2.27
CA ILE A 114 5.14 -2.27 2.69
C ILE A 114 5.66 -1.13 1.83
N SER A 115 4.81 -0.58 0.99
CA SER A 115 5.14 0.54 0.11
C SER A 115 4.42 1.78 0.58
N ILE A 116 5.18 2.79 1.01
CA ILE A 116 4.64 4.14 1.19
C ILE A 116 4.88 4.91 -0.10
N GLY A 117 3.82 5.45 -0.68
CA GLY A 117 3.84 6.19 -1.94
C GLY A 117 3.14 7.53 -1.80
N GLY A 118 3.44 8.45 -2.69
CA GLY A 118 2.67 9.66 -2.80
C GLY A 118 3.01 10.48 -4.03
N ASN A 119 2.17 11.47 -4.25
CA ASN A 119 2.30 12.46 -5.30
C ASN A 119 1.67 13.77 -4.81
N ARG A 120 1.49 14.72 -5.74
CA ARG A 120 0.79 15.98 -5.46
C ARG A 120 -0.67 15.83 -5.03
N SER A 121 -1.29 14.65 -5.21
CA SER A 121 -2.69 14.44 -4.87
C SER A 121 -2.86 13.79 -3.51
N LEU A 122 -2.08 12.77 -3.17
CA LEU A 122 -2.21 12.05 -1.90
C LEU A 122 -0.93 11.28 -1.53
N VAL A 123 -0.88 10.81 -0.28
CA VAL A 123 0.04 9.78 0.20
C VAL A 123 -0.77 8.51 0.51
N ASP A 124 -0.31 7.36 0.05
CA ASP A 124 -0.92 6.06 0.33
C ASP A 124 0.09 5.03 0.83
N CYS A 125 -0.43 4.04 1.56
CA CYS A 125 0.29 2.86 1.98
C CYS A 125 -0.30 1.64 1.28
N TYR A 126 0.59 0.81 0.74
CA TYR A 126 0.25 -0.44 0.09
C TYR A 126 1.01 -1.59 0.74
N ILE A 127 0.27 -2.56 1.27
CA ILE A 127 0.80 -3.74 1.93
C ILE A 127 0.56 -4.93 1.01
N LYS A 128 1.61 -5.69 0.69
CA LYS A 128 1.57 -6.93 -0.09
C LYS A 128 1.92 -8.12 0.78
N SER A 129 1.17 -9.20 0.63
CA SER A 129 1.43 -10.45 1.34
C SER A 129 2.81 -11.02 0.93
N PRO A 130 3.40 -11.92 1.73
CA PRO A 130 4.65 -12.59 1.37
C PRO A 130 4.55 -13.38 0.06
N GLU A 131 3.38 -13.95 -0.21
CA GLU A 131 3.10 -14.68 -1.45
C GLU A 131 3.06 -13.73 -2.65
N GLU A 132 2.40 -12.57 -2.54
CA GLU A 132 2.37 -11.57 -3.60
C GLU A 132 3.78 -11.04 -3.89
N MET A 133 4.56 -10.76 -2.84
CA MET A 133 5.96 -10.36 -2.96
C MET A 133 6.83 -11.42 -3.63
N PHE A 134 6.56 -12.70 -3.37
CA PHE A 134 7.23 -13.81 -4.03
C PHE A 134 6.88 -13.87 -5.52
N ILE A 135 5.58 -13.81 -5.85
CA ILE A 135 5.11 -13.84 -7.24
C ILE A 135 5.74 -12.70 -8.05
N GLU A 136 5.76 -11.48 -7.51
CA GLU A 136 6.39 -10.33 -8.21
C GLU A 136 7.90 -10.51 -8.39
N SER A 137 8.57 -11.05 -7.38
CA SER A 137 10.02 -11.30 -7.46
C SER A 137 10.34 -12.40 -8.47
N GLU A 138 9.49 -13.43 -8.53
CA GLU A 138 9.63 -14.55 -9.46
C GLU A 138 9.33 -14.12 -10.90
N TYR A 139 8.26 -13.34 -11.11
CA TYR A 139 7.97 -12.73 -12.41
C TYR A 139 9.16 -11.90 -12.92
N ALA A 140 9.70 -11.01 -12.09
CA ALA A 140 10.87 -10.21 -12.44
C ALA A 140 12.10 -11.08 -12.77
N ARG A 141 12.30 -12.19 -12.04
CA ARG A 141 13.37 -13.16 -12.31
C ARG A 141 13.18 -13.85 -13.66
N LEU A 142 11.94 -14.18 -14.03
CA LEU A 142 11.61 -14.85 -15.30
C LEU A 142 11.76 -13.89 -16.49
N VAL A 143 11.32 -12.63 -16.35
CA VAL A 143 11.58 -11.56 -17.35
C VAL A 143 13.07 -11.38 -17.55
N ALA A 144 13.86 -11.26 -16.47
CA ALA A 144 15.32 -11.10 -16.56
C ALA A 144 16.03 -12.28 -17.22
N LYS A 145 15.44 -13.48 -17.22
CA LYS A 145 15.94 -14.66 -17.93
C LYS A 145 15.43 -14.79 -19.36
N GLY A 146 14.57 -13.88 -19.82
CA GLY A 146 13.95 -13.94 -21.15
C GLY A 146 12.90 -15.03 -21.30
N TYR A 147 12.37 -15.58 -20.19
CA TYR A 147 11.27 -16.57 -20.26
C TYR A 147 9.91 -15.91 -20.47
N ILE A 148 9.80 -14.62 -20.18
CA ILE A 148 8.58 -13.81 -20.34
C ILE A 148 8.99 -12.52 -21.05
N SER A 149 8.26 -12.15 -22.10
CA SER A 149 8.36 -10.83 -22.75
C SER A 149 7.44 -9.84 -22.03
N GLU A 150 7.91 -8.61 -21.81
CA GLU A 150 7.05 -7.53 -21.27
C GLU A 150 6.17 -6.88 -22.36
N ASP A 151 6.34 -7.27 -23.64
CA ASP A 151 5.55 -6.76 -24.76
C ASP A 151 4.27 -7.59 -24.98
N GLU A 152 3.15 -7.13 -24.41
CA GLU A 152 1.78 -7.23 -24.93
C GLU A 152 0.91 -6.05 -24.43
#